data_AF-A0A0H2RYE4-F1
#
_entry.id   AF-A0A0H2RYE4-F1
#
_cell.length_a   1.000
_cell.length_b   1.000
_cell.length_c   1.000
_cell.angle_alpha   90.00
_cell.angle_beta   90.00
_cell.angle_gamma   90.00
#
_symmetry.space_group_name_H-M   'P 1'
#
loop_
_entity.id
_entity.type
_entity.pdbx_description
1 polymer ?
#
loop_
_entity_poly.entity_id
_entity_poly.type
_entity_poly.pdbx_seq_one_letter_code
_entity_poly.pdbx_strand_id
1 'polypeptide(L)'
;MELCRIVEDALSTYRRANGLVDNGKLRESVHRDLISLAGMALRSKIITIMGEVDIAKARANFFIAQSVFVDRYHKREVLLHFCENTMYTEIVCDRHLFQMQRSREDGIHDITYIPQFMNVPCLRRFRIDGKYYITVERVPELMRRLRSADSIEDLVVDTMLLNGRTVTFLHVDGKSRLFDCTGHFPILVGYDTASGQPLYVAVLRANPDAPWYFTTVEDGASSVTYTDEVGEVHHHVVQDFFVLALRYDPVDLPSIDSYYRRGAKDPTGPVYWLEFFPQKDERYKGSVEYDDSY
;
A
#
# COMPACT_ATOMS: atom_id res chain seq x y z
N MET A 1 -2.40 12.02 -25.45
CA MET A 1 -1.63 10.77 -25.38
C MET A 1 -0.88 10.63 -24.05
N GLU A 2 -0.27 11.69 -23.52
CA GLU A 2 0.47 11.66 -22.23
C GLU A 2 -0.33 11.03 -21.08
N LEU A 3 -1.57 11.48 -20.84
CA LEU A 3 -2.42 10.91 -19.79
C LEU A 3 -2.65 9.40 -19.96
N CYS A 4 -2.83 8.91 -21.19
CA CYS A 4 -3.04 7.48 -21.43
C CYS A 4 -1.82 6.65 -21.00
N ARG A 5 -0.61 7.13 -21.27
CA ARG A 5 0.61 6.40 -20.87
C ARG A 5 0.80 6.37 -19.35
N ILE A 6 0.50 7.47 -18.67
CA ILE A 6 0.50 7.54 -17.20
C ILE A 6 -0.53 6.56 -16.62
N VAL A 7 -1.73 6.53 -17.19
CA VAL A 7 -2.80 5.60 -16.76
C VAL A 7 -2.40 4.14 -17.02
N GLU A 8 -1.85 3.82 -18.19
CA GLU A 8 -1.38 2.48 -18.54
C GLU A 8 -0.26 2.00 -17.62
N ASP A 9 0.68 2.89 -17.26
CA ASP A 9 1.75 2.59 -16.32
C ASP A 9 1.18 2.29 -14.93
N ALA A 10 0.29 3.14 -14.41
CA ALA A 10 -0.38 2.90 -13.14
C ALA A 10 -1.20 1.59 -13.17
N LEU A 11 -1.95 1.31 -14.24
CA LEU A 11 -2.67 0.04 -14.38
C LEU A 11 -1.75 -1.16 -14.38
N SER A 12 -0.60 -1.07 -15.04
CA SER A 12 0.44 -2.10 -15.03
C SER A 12 0.97 -2.33 -13.61
N THR A 13 1.34 -1.26 -12.92
CA THR A 13 1.88 -1.28 -11.55
C THR A 13 0.87 -1.88 -10.56
N TYR A 14 -0.36 -1.38 -10.53
CA TYR A 14 -1.35 -1.70 -9.50
C TYR A 14 -2.23 -2.88 -9.85
N ARG A 15 -2.86 -2.86 -11.02
CA ARG A 15 -3.88 -3.84 -11.39
C ARG A 15 -3.28 -5.15 -11.88
N ARG A 16 -2.14 -5.08 -12.59
CA ARG A 16 -1.41 -6.28 -13.04
C ARG A 16 -0.41 -6.80 -12.01
N ALA A 17 -0.36 -6.17 -10.83
CA ALA A 17 0.54 -6.53 -9.74
C ALA A 17 2.02 -6.62 -10.16
N ASN A 18 2.44 -5.78 -11.12
CA ASN A 18 3.86 -5.66 -11.47
C ASN A 18 4.64 -4.89 -10.41
N GLY A 19 3.94 -4.14 -9.54
CA GLY A 19 4.57 -3.34 -8.50
C GLY A 19 5.40 -2.20 -9.06
N LEU A 20 5.98 -1.42 -8.14
CA LEU A 20 6.89 -0.33 -8.48
C LEU A 20 8.32 -0.84 -8.54
N VAL A 21 8.97 -0.62 -9.67
CA VAL A 21 10.38 -0.96 -9.93
C VAL A 21 11.32 0.19 -9.52
N ASP A 22 12.64 -0.05 -9.50
CA ASP A 22 13.68 0.99 -9.37
C ASP A 22 13.52 1.95 -8.17
N ASN A 23 13.22 1.40 -6.98
CA ASN A 23 12.97 2.15 -5.74
C ASN A 23 11.79 3.13 -5.87
N GLY A 24 10.81 2.80 -6.71
CA GLY A 24 9.67 3.69 -6.96
C GLY A 24 10.00 4.88 -7.85
N LYS A 25 11.04 4.79 -8.70
CA LYS A 25 11.22 5.74 -9.80
C LYS A 25 10.28 5.39 -10.95
N LEU A 26 9.74 6.42 -11.59
CA LEU A 26 8.95 6.25 -12.80
C LEU A 26 9.86 5.97 -13.99
N ARG A 27 9.38 5.18 -14.95
CA ARG A 27 10.04 5.02 -16.25
C ARG A 27 10.23 6.39 -16.90
N GLU A 28 11.38 6.62 -17.54
CA GLU A 28 11.74 7.93 -18.09
C GLU A 28 10.65 8.52 -19.02
N SER A 29 10.04 7.68 -19.86
CA SER A 29 8.94 8.11 -20.73
C SER A 29 7.70 8.55 -19.95
N VAL A 30 7.37 7.86 -18.86
CA VAL A 30 6.22 8.18 -17.99
C VAL A 30 6.52 9.44 -17.19
N HIS A 31 7.74 9.58 -16.66
CA HIS A 31 8.21 10.79 -15.99
C HIS A 31 8.08 12.01 -16.91
N ARG A 32 8.56 11.93 -18.15
CA ARG A 32 8.47 13.03 -19.13
C ARG A 32 7.03 13.44 -19.42
N ASP A 33 6.16 12.45 -19.68
CA ASP A 33 4.73 12.69 -19.94
C ASP A 33 4.03 13.28 -18.70
N LEU A 34 4.38 12.81 -17.50
CA LEU A 34 3.87 13.32 -16.23
C LEU A 34 4.24 14.79 -16.03
N ILE A 35 5.52 15.14 -16.16
CA ILE A 35 5.99 16.52 -15.96
C ILE A 35 5.35 17.49 -16.96
N SER A 36 5.26 17.09 -18.24
CA SER A 36 4.60 17.88 -19.28
C SER A 36 3.13 18.15 -18.93
N LEU A 37 2.38 17.09 -18.61
CA LEU A 37 0.95 17.19 -18.30
C LEU A 37 0.70 17.96 -17.00
N ALA A 38 1.45 17.66 -15.94
CA ALA A 38 1.35 18.35 -14.66
C ALA A 38 1.68 19.84 -14.80
N GLY A 39 2.75 20.20 -15.51
CA GLY A 39 3.13 21.58 -15.74
C GLY A 39 2.04 22.38 -16.48
N MET A 40 1.41 21.80 -17.51
CA MET A 40 0.27 22.42 -18.18
C MET A 40 -0.93 22.61 -17.24
N ALA A 41 -1.29 21.58 -16.47
CA ALA A 41 -2.42 21.62 -15.55
C ALA A 41 -2.21 22.62 -14.40
N LEU A 42 -1.02 22.65 -13.80
CA LEU A 42 -0.64 23.57 -12.74
C LEU A 42 -0.62 25.02 -13.22
N ARG A 43 -0.07 25.29 -14.41
CA ARG A 43 -0.13 26.62 -15.03
C ARG A 43 -1.57 27.08 -15.25
N SER A 44 -2.40 26.21 -15.82
CA SER A 44 -3.83 26.50 -16.02
C SER A 44 -4.52 26.77 -14.68
N LYS A 45 -4.19 26.01 -13.64
CA LYS A 45 -4.76 26.18 -12.30
C LYS A 45 -4.42 27.56 -11.72
N ILE A 46 -3.16 28.01 -11.80
CA ILE A 46 -2.74 29.33 -11.33
C ILE A 46 -3.51 30.44 -12.06
N ILE A 47 -3.59 30.38 -13.39
CA ILE A 47 -4.33 31.37 -14.18
C ILE A 47 -5.79 31.46 -13.71
N THR A 48 -6.42 30.32 -13.40
CA THR A 48 -7.81 30.26 -12.90
C THR A 48 -7.97 30.63 -11.42
N ILE A 49 -6.89 30.70 -10.64
CA ILE A 49 -6.94 31.28 -9.29
C ILE A 49 -7.01 32.81 -9.40
N MET A 50 -6.42 33.37 -10.46
CA MET A 50 -6.39 34.80 -10.72
C MET A 50 -7.61 35.33 -11.51
N GLY A 51 -8.53 34.46 -11.94
CA GLY A 51 -9.72 34.86 -12.72
C GLY A 51 -10.87 33.84 -12.66
N GLU A 52 -12.04 34.20 -13.19
CA GLU A 52 -13.29 33.41 -13.04
C GLU A 52 -13.59 32.48 -14.23
N VAL A 53 -12.78 31.45 -14.48
CA VAL A 53 -13.10 30.43 -15.51
C VAL A 53 -13.25 29.05 -14.89
N ASP A 54 -14.49 28.67 -14.56
CA ASP A 54 -14.82 27.43 -13.86
C ASP A 54 -14.41 26.17 -14.64
N ILE A 55 -14.64 26.14 -15.95
CA ILE A 55 -14.33 24.98 -16.82
C ILE A 55 -12.82 24.69 -16.84
N ALA A 56 -11.99 25.73 -16.96
CA ALA A 56 -10.54 25.56 -17.00
C ALA A 56 -10.00 25.06 -15.64
N LYS A 57 -10.58 25.54 -14.53
CA LYS A 57 -10.25 25.10 -13.18
C LYS A 57 -10.61 23.63 -12.97
N ALA A 58 -11.80 23.22 -13.41
CA ALA A 58 -12.25 21.83 -13.34
C ALA A 58 -11.35 20.90 -14.17
N ARG A 59 -10.98 21.31 -15.39
CA ARG A 59 -10.08 20.56 -16.27
C ARG A 59 -8.67 20.43 -15.68
N ALA A 60 -8.12 21.51 -15.11
CA ALA A 60 -6.83 21.46 -14.43
C ALA A 60 -6.85 20.52 -13.23
N ASN A 61 -7.89 20.60 -12.40
CA ASN A 61 -8.09 19.69 -11.27
C ASN A 61 -8.17 18.23 -11.71
N PHE A 62 -8.89 17.95 -12.80
CA PHE A 62 -8.97 16.61 -13.36
C PHE A 62 -7.59 16.10 -13.74
N PHE A 63 -6.80 16.84 -14.52
CA PHE A 63 -5.47 16.35 -14.90
C PHE A 63 -4.54 16.17 -13.71
N ILE A 64 -4.55 17.08 -12.73
CA ILE A 64 -3.76 16.92 -11.50
C ILE A 64 -4.17 15.63 -10.77
N ALA A 65 -5.47 15.41 -10.57
CA ALA A 65 -5.98 14.22 -9.90
C ALA A 65 -5.59 12.93 -10.62
N GLN A 66 -5.67 12.92 -11.96
CA GLN A 66 -5.47 11.74 -12.79
C GLN A 66 -4.00 11.47 -13.15
N SER A 67 -3.06 12.34 -12.76
CA SER A 67 -1.64 12.17 -13.06
C SER A 67 -0.74 12.34 -11.84
N VAL A 68 -0.93 13.38 -11.04
CA VAL A 68 -0.09 13.69 -9.87
C VAL A 68 -0.55 12.91 -8.65
N PHE A 69 -1.86 12.83 -8.42
CA PHE A 69 -2.44 12.18 -7.24
C PHE A 69 -2.75 10.69 -7.44
N VAL A 70 -2.13 10.07 -8.44
CA VAL A 70 -2.21 8.63 -8.66
C VAL A 70 -1.59 7.88 -7.49
N ASP A 71 -0.43 8.32 -7.02
CA ASP A 71 0.30 7.78 -5.88
C ASP A 71 1.37 8.79 -5.43
N ARG A 72 2.10 8.44 -4.35
CA ARG A 72 3.17 9.29 -3.84
C ARG A 72 4.39 9.40 -4.76
N TYR A 73 4.63 8.46 -5.65
CA TYR A 73 5.79 8.46 -6.54
C TYR A 73 5.58 9.48 -7.66
N HIS A 74 4.39 9.48 -8.28
CA HIS A 74 3.98 10.53 -9.22
C HIS A 74 4.03 11.92 -8.57
N LYS A 75 3.45 12.06 -7.38
CA LYS A 75 3.52 13.31 -6.61
C LYS A 75 4.96 13.74 -6.33
N ARG A 76 5.82 12.82 -5.87
CA ARG A 76 7.23 13.08 -5.58
C ARG A 76 8.00 13.57 -6.81
N GLU A 77 7.84 12.91 -7.96
CA GLU A 77 8.53 13.31 -9.19
C GLU A 77 8.15 14.73 -9.63
N VAL A 78 6.86 15.09 -9.51
CA VAL A 78 6.38 16.45 -9.78
C VAL A 78 6.96 17.46 -8.79
N LEU A 79 6.98 17.14 -7.49
CA LEU A 79 7.55 18.01 -6.46
C LEU A 79 9.06 18.21 -6.65
N LEU A 80 9.81 17.17 -6.98
CA LEU A 80 11.24 17.25 -7.25
C LEU A 80 11.52 18.11 -8.48
N HIS A 81 10.74 17.95 -9.55
CA HIS A 81 10.92 18.70 -10.78
C HIS A 81 10.57 20.18 -10.63
N PHE A 82 9.52 20.51 -9.89
CA PHE A 82 9.02 21.88 -9.71
C PHE A 82 9.38 22.49 -8.35
N CYS A 83 10.43 22.01 -7.68
CA CYS A 83 10.79 22.41 -6.32
C CYS A 83 11.09 23.91 -6.18
N GLU A 84 11.56 24.57 -7.25
CA GLU A 84 11.83 26.01 -7.27
C GLU A 84 10.56 26.87 -7.50
N ASN A 85 9.44 26.25 -7.89
CA ASN A 85 8.17 26.93 -8.10
C ASN A 85 7.26 26.75 -6.89
N THR A 86 7.27 27.73 -5.99
CA THR A 86 6.50 27.70 -4.74
C THR A 86 5.01 27.51 -4.96
N MET A 87 4.42 28.19 -5.95
CA MET A 87 2.99 28.09 -6.27
C MET A 87 2.60 26.68 -6.76
N TYR A 88 3.44 26.04 -7.57
CA TYR A 88 3.21 24.66 -8.01
C TYR A 88 3.29 23.70 -6.81
N THR A 89 4.30 23.89 -5.96
CA THR A 89 4.50 23.09 -4.75
C THR A 89 3.30 23.22 -3.80
N GLU A 90 2.79 24.44 -3.57
CA GLU A 90 1.61 24.69 -2.74
C GLU A 90 0.36 23.96 -3.26
N ILE A 91 0.10 24.00 -4.57
CA ILE A 91 -1.04 23.29 -5.18
C ILE A 91 -0.90 21.77 -5.05
N VAL A 92 0.30 21.22 -5.27
CA VAL A 92 0.55 19.77 -5.18
C VAL A 92 0.50 19.27 -3.73
N CYS A 93 0.88 20.11 -2.77
CA CYS A 93 0.80 19.85 -1.34
C CYS A 93 -0.58 20.18 -0.73
N ASP A 94 -1.55 20.69 -1.50
CA ASP A 94 -2.90 20.96 -1.02
C ASP A 94 -3.63 19.65 -0.67
N ARG A 95 -3.64 19.35 0.63
CA ARG A 95 -4.29 18.17 1.21
C ARG A 95 -5.79 18.16 0.97
N HIS A 96 -6.46 19.31 1.01
CA HIS A 96 -7.89 19.38 0.80
C HIS A 96 -8.23 19.04 -0.66
N LEU A 97 -7.46 19.58 -1.60
CA LEU A 97 -7.59 19.23 -3.01
C LEU A 97 -7.37 17.73 -3.23
N PHE A 98 -6.32 17.15 -2.66
CA PHE A 98 -6.07 15.71 -2.73
C PHE A 98 -7.25 14.88 -2.22
N GLN A 99 -7.76 15.20 -1.02
CA GLN A 99 -8.85 14.46 -0.39
C GLN A 99 -10.16 14.56 -1.18
N MET A 100 -10.50 15.74 -1.68
CA MET A 100 -11.69 15.97 -2.49
C MET A 100 -11.66 15.18 -3.81
N GLN A 101 -10.47 15.01 -4.41
CA GLN A 101 -10.36 14.22 -5.65
C GLN A 101 -10.45 12.72 -5.40
N ARG A 102 -9.92 12.25 -4.27
CA ARG A 102 -9.97 10.83 -3.88
C ARG A 102 -11.40 10.34 -3.58
N SER A 103 -12.30 11.23 -3.15
CA SER A 103 -13.70 10.88 -2.87
C SER A 103 -14.57 10.75 -4.11
N ARG A 104 -14.04 11.02 -5.32
CA ARG A 104 -14.80 10.84 -6.56
C ARG A 104 -14.68 9.39 -7.01
N GLU A 105 -15.82 8.77 -7.32
CA GLU A 105 -15.93 7.38 -7.79
C GLU A 105 -15.65 7.24 -9.29
N ASP A 106 -15.26 8.33 -9.94
CA ASP A 106 -14.94 8.38 -11.36
C ASP A 106 -13.47 8.76 -11.55
N GLY A 107 -12.64 7.80 -11.96
CA GLY A 107 -11.31 8.08 -12.49
C GLY A 107 -10.31 6.93 -12.41
N ILE A 108 -9.04 7.30 -12.53
CA ILE A 108 -7.90 6.40 -12.46
C ILE A 108 -7.88 5.63 -11.14
N HIS A 109 -8.32 6.27 -10.05
CA HIS A 109 -8.36 5.67 -8.72
C HIS A 109 -9.24 4.41 -8.68
N ASP A 110 -10.37 4.40 -9.38
CA ASP A 110 -11.30 3.26 -9.41
C ASP A 110 -10.80 2.11 -10.27
N ILE A 111 -9.93 2.39 -11.25
CA ILE A 111 -9.32 1.36 -12.11
C ILE A 111 -7.93 0.92 -11.65
N THR A 112 -7.29 1.66 -10.73
CA THR A 112 -5.97 1.36 -10.16
C THR A 112 -6.12 0.89 -8.72
N TYR A 113 -6.55 -0.34 -8.53
CA TYR A 113 -6.52 -1.03 -7.24
C TYR A 113 -5.73 -2.32 -7.37
N ILE A 114 -5.31 -2.88 -6.24
CA ILE A 114 -4.71 -4.22 -6.19
C ILE A 114 -5.83 -5.26 -6.15
N PRO A 115 -6.08 -6.06 -7.21
CA PRO A 115 -7.24 -6.95 -7.26
C PRO A 115 -7.25 -8.02 -6.19
N GLN A 116 -6.07 -8.42 -5.72
CA GLN A 116 -5.88 -9.37 -4.62
C GLN A 116 -6.55 -8.90 -3.32
N PHE A 117 -6.77 -7.59 -3.14
CA PHE A 117 -7.43 -7.02 -1.97
C PHE A 117 -8.88 -6.61 -2.20
N MET A 118 -9.49 -6.90 -3.37
CA MET A 118 -10.92 -6.62 -3.56
C MET A 118 -11.80 -7.52 -2.70
N ASN A 119 -11.43 -8.79 -2.60
CA ASN A 119 -12.20 -9.80 -1.84
C ASN A 119 -11.52 -10.17 -0.52
N VAL A 120 -10.50 -9.40 -0.12
CA VAL A 120 -9.74 -9.61 1.11
C VAL A 120 -9.86 -8.33 1.93
N PRO A 121 -10.88 -8.23 2.81
CA PRO A 121 -11.11 -7.01 3.57
C PRO A 121 -10.07 -6.78 4.66
N CYS A 122 -9.28 -7.81 5.00
CA CYS A 122 -8.30 -7.72 6.07
C CYS A 122 -7.12 -8.68 5.88
N LEU A 123 -6.00 -8.36 6.54
CA LEU A 123 -4.95 -9.32 6.84
C LEU A 123 -5.04 -9.71 8.32
N ARG A 124 -4.65 -10.94 8.62
CA ARG A 124 -4.44 -11.44 9.97
C ARG A 124 -2.96 -11.76 10.15
N ARG A 125 -2.36 -11.26 11.23
CA ARG A 125 -1.04 -11.69 11.68
C ARG A 125 -1.18 -12.54 12.93
N PHE A 126 -0.49 -13.66 12.95
CA PHE A 126 -0.40 -14.61 14.05
C PHE A 126 1.00 -14.48 14.63
N ARG A 127 1.09 -14.25 15.94
CA ARG A 127 2.36 -14.28 16.67
C ARG A 127 2.44 -15.57 17.46
N ILE A 128 3.42 -16.40 17.14
CA ILE A 128 3.60 -17.75 17.70
C ILE A 128 5.09 -17.93 17.94
N ASP A 129 5.49 -18.22 19.19
CA ASP A 129 6.90 -18.38 19.59
C ASP A 129 7.80 -17.22 19.12
N GLY A 130 7.27 -15.99 19.18
CA GLY A 130 7.98 -14.79 18.75
C GLY A 130 8.10 -14.59 17.23
N LYS A 131 7.52 -15.48 16.41
CA LYS A 131 7.49 -15.37 14.94
C LYS A 131 6.14 -14.89 14.44
N TYR A 132 6.14 -14.20 13.29
CA TYR A 132 4.94 -13.70 12.64
C TYR A 132 4.55 -14.53 11.42
N TYR A 133 3.27 -14.89 11.33
CA TYR A 133 2.66 -15.53 10.16
C TYR A 133 1.50 -14.66 9.68
N ILE A 134 1.37 -14.45 8.38
CA ILE A 134 0.38 -13.52 7.81
C ILE A 134 -0.51 -14.29 6.83
N THR A 135 -1.80 -13.98 6.85
CA THR A 135 -2.81 -14.61 5.98
C THR A 135 -3.99 -13.68 5.77
N VAL A 136 -4.76 -13.91 4.71
CA VAL A 136 -5.90 -13.08 4.32
C VAL A 136 -7.17 -13.37 5.14
N GLU A 137 -7.43 -14.63 5.47
CA GLU A 137 -8.69 -14.99 6.14
C GLU A 137 -8.56 -16.25 6.99
N ARG A 138 -7.98 -17.31 6.45
CA ARG A 138 -7.99 -18.59 7.14
C ARG A 138 -6.86 -18.65 8.12
N VAL A 139 -7.19 -19.09 9.33
CA VAL A 139 -6.23 -19.61 10.30
C VAL A 139 -5.36 -20.63 9.53
N PRO A 140 -4.03 -20.44 9.43
CA PRO A 140 -3.18 -21.37 8.68
C PRO A 140 -3.40 -22.79 9.17
N GLU A 141 -3.33 -23.81 8.31
CA GLU A 141 -3.48 -25.21 8.76
C GLU A 141 -2.45 -25.57 9.83
N LEU A 142 -1.32 -24.86 9.87
CA LEU A 142 -0.34 -24.84 10.95
C LEU A 142 -0.99 -24.74 12.34
N MET A 143 -2.05 -23.95 12.49
CA MET A 143 -2.77 -23.79 13.75
C MET A 143 -3.62 -25.01 14.13
N ARG A 144 -4.07 -25.81 13.16
CA ARG A 144 -4.68 -27.12 13.47
C ARG A 144 -3.64 -28.06 14.07
N ARG A 145 -2.39 -27.99 13.60
CA ARG A 145 -1.26 -28.74 14.18
C ARG A 145 -0.83 -28.19 15.54
N LEU A 146 -0.81 -26.87 15.73
CA LEU A 146 -0.43 -26.27 17.01
C LEU A 146 -1.46 -26.50 18.13
N ARG A 147 -2.73 -26.75 17.79
CA ARG A 147 -3.75 -27.16 18.78
C ARG A 147 -3.46 -28.50 19.47
N SER A 148 -2.56 -29.32 18.94
CA SER A 148 -2.13 -30.56 19.62
C SER A 148 -0.96 -30.37 20.57
N ALA A 149 -0.37 -29.18 20.64
CA ALA A 149 0.67 -28.83 21.59
C ALA A 149 0.05 -28.05 22.76
N ASP A 150 0.41 -28.39 23.99
CA ASP A 150 -0.16 -27.84 25.24
C ASP A 150 0.11 -26.33 25.48
N SER A 151 0.64 -25.58 24.49
CA SER A 151 1.11 -24.19 24.65
C SER A 151 0.39 -23.17 23.76
N ILE A 152 -0.95 -23.13 23.80
CA ILE A 152 -1.74 -22.05 23.15
C ILE A 152 -1.56 -20.70 23.87
N GLU A 153 -0.96 -20.68 25.06
CA GLU A 153 -0.88 -19.50 25.92
C GLU A 153 -0.21 -18.27 25.27
N ASP A 154 0.71 -18.48 24.33
CA ASP A 154 1.44 -17.39 23.65
C ASP A 154 0.85 -16.96 22.29
N LEU A 155 -0.28 -17.55 21.89
CA LEU A 155 -0.93 -17.21 20.63
C LEU A 155 -1.58 -15.82 20.71
N VAL A 156 -1.09 -14.89 19.90
CA VAL A 156 -1.76 -13.60 19.66
C VAL A 156 -2.15 -13.52 18.18
N VAL A 157 -3.39 -13.10 17.93
CA VAL A 157 -3.85 -12.81 16.57
C VAL A 157 -4.26 -11.36 16.52
N ASP A 158 -3.67 -10.61 15.59
CA ASP A 158 -4.12 -9.27 15.26
C ASP A 158 -4.68 -9.24 13.83
N THR A 159 -5.59 -8.32 13.57
CA THR A 159 -6.23 -8.10 12.27
C THR A 159 -5.98 -6.68 11.79
N MET A 160 -5.82 -6.50 10.49
CA MET A 160 -5.61 -5.21 9.83
C MET A 160 -6.59 -5.09 8.70
N LEU A 161 -7.49 -4.12 8.75
CA LEU A 161 -8.37 -3.82 7.62
C LEU A 161 -7.54 -3.26 6.48
N LEU A 162 -7.71 -3.84 5.30
CA LEU A 162 -7.04 -3.37 4.09
C LEU A 162 -8.05 -2.79 3.11
N ASN A 163 -7.63 -1.71 2.48
CA ASN A 163 -8.28 -1.14 1.33
C ASN A 163 -7.28 -1.17 0.18
N GLY A 164 -7.60 -1.91 -0.90
CA GLY A 164 -6.73 -2.05 -2.07
C GLY A 164 -6.40 -0.73 -2.78
N ARG A 165 -7.04 0.38 -2.41
CA ARG A 165 -6.75 1.75 -2.85
C ARG A 165 -5.73 2.49 -1.97
N THR A 166 -5.48 2.02 -0.75
CA THR A 166 -4.58 2.67 0.23
C THR A 166 -3.16 2.11 0.19
N VAL A 167 -2.99 0.91 -0.36
CA VAL A 167 -1.71 0.19 -0.43
C VAL A 167 -1.19 0.02 -1.85
N THR A 168 0.11 -0.25 -1.98
CA THR A 168 0.84 -0.56 -3.21
C THR A 168 1.80 -1.73 -2.97
N PHE A 169 2.23 -2.38 -4.05
CA PHE A 169 3.34 -3.33 -4.03
C PHE A 169 4.63 -2.66 -4.49
N LEU A 170 5.68 -2.78 -3.67
CA LEU A 170 7.05 -2.47 -4.05
C LEU A 170 7.68 -3.74 -4.58
N HIS A 171 8.06 -3.77 -5.84
CA HIS A 171 8.68 -4.94 -6.44
C HIS A 171 10.15 -5.01 -6.04
N VAL A 172 10.59 -6.19 -5.61
CA VAL A 172 11.98 -6.48 -5.26
C VAL A 172 12.46 -7.65 -6.11
N ASP A 173 13.35 -7.35 -7.05
CA ASP A 173 14.19 -8.35 -7.73
C ASP A 173 15.50 -8.48 -6.96
N GLY A 174 15.51 -9.43 -6.02
CA GLY A 174 16.62 -9.76 -5.14
C GLY A 174 17.94 -10.13 -5.85
N LYS A 175 17.92 -10.40 -7.15
CA LYS A 175 19.14 -10.64 -7.94
C LYS A 175 19.85 -9.35 -8.30
N SER A 176 19.08 -8.30 -8.60
CA SER A 176 19.60 -7.01 -9.03
C SER A 176 19.67 -6.02 -7.88
N ARG A 177 18.78 -6.14 -6.88
CA ARG A 177 18.66 -5.15 -5.82
C ARG A 177 18.11 -5.71 -4.51
N LEU A 178 18.61 -5.15 -3.42
CA LEU A 178 18.07 -5.35 -2.08
C LEU A 178 16.78 -4.54 -1.89
N PHE A 179 15.88 -5.04 -1.03
CA PHE A 179 14.80 -4.22 -0.49
C PHE A 179 15.41 -3.02 0.26
N ASP A 180 14.85 -1.84 0.03
CA ASP A 180 15.26 -0.60 0.67
C ASP A 180 13.99 0.13 1.07
N CYS A 181 13.78 0.29 2.37
CA CYS A 181 12.61 0.96 2.92
C CYS A 181 12.70 2.49 2.83
N THR A 182 13.88 3.04 2.48
CA THR A 182 14.14 4.48 2.48
C THR A 182 13.19 5.24 1.58
N GLY A 183 12.51 6.23 2.16
CA GLY A 183 11.56 7.03 1.42
C GLY A 183 10.34 6.23 0.96
N HIS A 184 10.06 5.07 1.54
CA HIS A 184 8.83 4.29 1.40
C HIS A 184 8.07 4.21 2.74
N PHE A 185 6.84 3.70 2.71
CA PHE A 185 6.03 3.45 3.91
C PHE A 185 5.54 2.00 3.95
N PRO A 186 6.47 1.01 4.02
CA PRO A 186 6.12 -0.40 4.08
C PRO A 186 5.28 -0.71 5.32
N ILE A 187 4.32 -1.63 5.18
CA ILE A 187 3.39 -1.99 6.26
C ILE A 187 4.14 -2.79 7.32
N LEU A 188 4.30 -2.20 8.51
CA LEU A 188 4.99 -2.80 9.64
C LEU A 188 4.19 -3.99 10.19
N VAL A 189 4.83 -5.15 10.33
CA VAL A 189 4.27 -6.38 10.93
C VAL A 189 4.62 -6.48 12.40
N GLY A 190 5.75 -5.93 12.82
CA GLY A 190 6.27 -6.03 14.18
C GLY A 190 7.79 -5.97 14.17
N TYR A 191 8.42 -6.57 15.17
CA TYR A 191 9.87 -6.58 15.31
C TYR A 191 10.36 -8.00 15.50
N ASP A 192 11.46 -8.34 14.84
CA ASP A 192 12.15 -9.60 15.07
C ASP A 192 12.64 -9.67 16.52
N THR A 193 12.36 -10.78 17.19
CA THR A 193 12.61 -10.91 18.64
C THR A 193 14.09 -11.02 18.98
N ALA A 194 14.91 -11.51 18.04
CA ALA A 194 16.34 -11.70 18.25
C ALA A 194 17.15 -10.43 17.95
N SER A 195 16.86 -9.76 16.84
CA SER A 195 17.60 -8.61 16.35
C SER A 195 16.99 -7.27 16.72
N GLY A 196 15.71 -7.25 17.09
CA GLY A 196 14.93 -6.02 17.30
C GLY A 196 14.65 -5.23 16.03
N GLN A 197 14.94 -5.78 14.84
CA GLN A 197 14.73 -5.09 13.57
C GLN A 197 13.26 -5.10 13.15
N PRO A 198 12.78 -4.06 12.45
CA PRO A 198 11.42 -4.01 11.95
C PRO A 198 11.19 -5.04 10.85
N LEU A 199 10.07 -5.74 10.95
CA LEU A 199 9.59 -6.70 9.95
C LEU A 199 8.43 -6.09 9.17
N TYR A 200 8.45 -6.20 7.85
CA TYR A 200 7.44 -5.65 6.95
C TYR A 200 6.64 -6.75 6.25
N VAL A 201 5.41 -6.44 5.82
CA VAL A 201 4.56 -7.38 5.07
C VAL A 201 5.17 -7.60 3.68
N ALA A 202 5.61 -8.82 3.42
CA ALA A 202 6.03 -9.26 2.10
C ALA A 202 5.01 -10.24 1.49
N VAL A 203 4.98 -10.28 0.17
CA VAL A 203 4.06 -11.09 -0.62
C VAL A 203 4.81 -11.66 -1.81
N LEU A 204 4.57 -12.93 -2.13
CA LEU A 204 5.20 -13.59 -3.27
C LEU A 204 4.28 -14.63 -3.91
N ARG A 205 4.65 -15.06 -5.12
CA ARG A 205 4.10 -16.25 -5.76
C ARG A 205 5.23 -17.19 -6.09
N ALA A 206 5.14 -18.43 -5.63
CA ALA A 206 6.14 -19.44 -5.93
C ALA A 206 6.23 -19.74 -7.44
N ASN A 207 5.10 -19.64 -8.14
CA ASN A 207 5.00 -19.76 -9.60
C ASN A 207 3.73 -19.04 -10.12
N PRO A 208 3.54 -18.89 -11.45
CA PRO A 208 2.42 -18.16 -12.03
C PRO A 208 1.02 -18.74 -11.77
N ASP A 209 0.90 -19.97 -11.27
CA ASP A 209 -0.37 -20.64 -10.96
C ASP A 209 -0.59 -20.77 -9.45
N ALA A 210 0.46 -20.58 -8.64
CA ALA A 210 0.40 -20.63 -7.19
C ALA A 210 -0.43 -19.46 -6.61
N PRO A 211 -1.06 -19.66 -5.44
CA PRO A 211 -1.66 -18.56 -4.70
C PRO A 211 -0.57 -17.57 -4.24
N TRP A 212 -1.03 -16.40 -3.78
CA TRP A 212 -0.15 -15.43 -3.15
C TRP A 212 0.12 -15.86 -1.70
N TYR A 213 1.40 -15.94 -1.35
CA TYR A 213 1.85 -16.23 0.01
C TYR A 213 2.30 -14.94 0.67
N PHE A 214 1.87 -14.74 1.92
CA PHE A 214 2.31 -13.62 2.74
C PHE A 214 3.43 -14.08 3.68
N THR A 215 4.43 -13.24 3.86
CA THR A 215 5.58 -13.49 4.72
C THR A 215 6.08 -12.17 5.32
N THR A 216 7.19 -12.23 6.04
CA THR A 216 7.87 -11.05 6.58
C THR A 216 9.19 -10.82 5.88
N VAL A 217 9.63 -9.57 5.86
CA VAL A 217 10.93 -9.17 5.30
C VAL A 217 11.54 -8.03 6.12
N GLU A 218 12.87 -8.01 6.21
CA GLU A 218 13.66 -6.94 6.82
C GLU A 218 14.19 -5.98 5.76
N ASP A 219 14.50 -4.75 6.16
CA ASP A 219 15.22 -3.80 5.30
C ASP A 219 16.59 -4.37 4.87
N GLY A 220 16.97 -4.16 3.61
CA GLY A 220 18.20 -4.73 3.03
C GLY A 220 18.08 -6.19 2.58
N ALA A 221 16.93 -6.85 2.74
CA ALA A 221 16.78 -8.24 2.32
C ALA A 221 16.83 -8.40 0.78
N SER A 222 17.58 -9.39 0.30
CA SER A 222 17.59 -9.82 -1.11
C SER A 222 16.60 -10.95 -1.40
N SER A 223 15.92 -11.47 -0.38
CA SER A 223 15.13 -12.68 -0.54
C SER A 223 14.28 -12.96 0.69
N VAL A 224 13.26 -13.78 0.49
CA VAL A 224 12.35 -14.21 1.55
C VAL A 224 12.15 -15.73 1.53
N THR A 225 11.79 -16.28 2.67
CA THR A 225 11.20 -17.62 2.81
C THR A 225 9.72 -17.50 3.06
N TYR A 226 8.94 -18.53 2.76
CA TYR A 226 7.51 -18.52 3.03
C TYR A 226 7.02 -19.86 3.59
N THR A 227 5.86 -19.79 4.24
CA THR A 227 5.11 -20.95 4.67
C THR A 227 3.94 -21.12 3.71
N ASP A 228 3.75 -22.33 3.18
CA ASP A 228 2.65 -22.62 2.27
C ASP A 228 1.32 -22.84 3.01
N GLU A 229 0.28 -23.19 2.28
CA GLU A 229 -1.06 -23.41 2.82
C GLU A 229 -1.16 -24.60 3.80
N VAL A 230 -0.25 -25.58 3.69
CA VAL A 230 -0.21 -26.76 4.58
C VAL A 230 0.67 -26.54 5.81
N GLY A 231 1.31 -25.38 5.92
CA GLY A 231 2.17 -25.01 7.04
C GLY A 231 3.63 -25.46 6.86
N GLU A 232 4.02 -25.93 5.68
CA GLU A 232 5.40 -26.32 5.41
C GLU A 232 6.23 -25.08 5.06
N VAL A 233 7.39 -24.98 5.70
CA VAL A 233 8.33 -23.88 5.46
C VAL A 233 9.17 -24.22 4.24
N HIS A 234 8.99 -23.45 3.17
CA HIS A 234 9.83 -23.54 1.99
C HIS A 234 11.09 -22.70 2.21
N HIS A 235 12.19 -23.38 2.53
CA HIS A 235 13.52 -22.77 2.64
C HIS A 235 14.11 -22.37 1.28
N HIS A 236 13.41 -22.62 0.19
CA HIS A 236 13.77 -22.09 -1.11
C HIS A 236 13.70 -20.57 -1.06
N VAL A 237 14.87 -19.96 -1.16
CA VAL A 237 15.08 -18.52 -1.13
C VAL A 237 14.44 -17.90 -2.37
N VAL A 238 13.31 -17.23 -2.19
CA VAL A 238 12.62 -16.51 -3.26
C VAL A 238 13.22 -15.12 -3.36
N GLN A 239 13.84 -14.83 -4.50
CA GLN A 239 14.46 -13.53 -4.77
C GLN A 239 13.48 -12.54 -5.42
N ASP A 240 12.41 -13.04 -6.06
CA ASP A 240 11.40 -12.20 -6.71
C ASP A 240 10.16 -12.08 -5.80
N PHE A 241 10.02 -10.94 -5.13
CA PHE A 241 8.93 -10.74 -4.17
C PHE A 241 8.47 -9.29 -4.15
N PHE A 242 7.40 -9.03 -3.41
CA PHE A 242 6.82 -7.72 -3.25
C PHE A 242 6.74 -7.35 -1.77
N VAL A 243 6.88 -6.06 -1.46
CA VAL A 243 6.64 -5.51 -0.13
C VAL A 243 5.40 -4.63 -0.18
N LEU A 244 4.46 -4.87 0.73
CA LEU A 244 3.26 -4.05 0.84
C LEU A 244 3.62 -2.71 1.50
N ALA A 245 3.22 -1.61 0.88
CA ALA A 245 3.47 -0.26 1.40
C ALA A 245 2.26 0.64 1.22
N LEU A 246 2.22 1.79 1.92
CA LEU A 246 1.23 2.81 1.62
C LEU A 246 1.46 3.38 0.23
N ARG A 247 0.35 3.52 -0.51
CA ARG A 247 0.32 4.13 -1.83
C ARG A 247 0.58 5.63 -1.78
N TYR A 248 0.17 6.28 -0.70
CA TYR A 248 0.27 7.73 -0.51
C TYR A 248 1.12 8.06 0.71
N ASP A 249 1.59 9.30 0.80
CA ASP A 249 2.23 9.78 2.01
C ASP A 249 1.21 9.83 3.17
N PRO A 250 1.53 9.32 4.37
CA PRO A 250 0.69 9.47 5.55
C PRO A 250 0.16 10.88 5.78
N VAL A 251 0.91 11.93 5.43
CA VAL A 251 0.49 13.33 5.64
C VAL A 251 -0.65 13.75 4.73
N ASP A 252 -0.77 13.13 3.55
CA ASP A 252 -1.83 13.43 2.57
C ASP A 252 -3.16 12.77 2.96
N LEU A 253 -3.07 11.65 3.67
CA LEU A 253 -4.22 10.84 4.06
C LEU A 253 -5.02 11.56 5.16
N PRO A 254 -6.36 11.41 5.22
CA PRO A 254 -7.16 12.03 6.26
C PRO A 254 -6.66 11.61 7.64
N SER A 255 -6.65 12.56 8.59
CA SER A 255 -6.25 12.25 9.96
C SER A 255 -7.32 11.32 10.52
N ILE A 256 -6.94 10.07 10.75
CA ILE A 256 -7.77 9.18 11.53
C ILE A 256 -7.84 9.79 12.93
N ASP A 257 -9.06 10.11 13.37
CA ASP A 257 -9.26 10.65 14.71
C ASP A 257 -8.58 9.71 15.73
N SER A 258 -7.80 10.34 16.61
CA SER A 258 -7.07 9.69 17.70
C SER A 258 -7.91 8.68 18.49
N TYR A 259 -9.22 8.93 18.60
CA TYR A 259 -10.16 8.01 19.23
C TYR A 259 -10.20 6.63 18.55
N TYR A 260 -10.13 6.59 17.21
CA TYR A 260 -10.09 5.35 16.43
C TYR A 260 -8.75 4.61 16.53
N ARG A 261 -7.73 5.19 17.17
CA ARG A 261 -6.40 4.56 17.34
C ARG A 261 -6.15 3.93 18.71
N ARG A 262 -7.08 4.01 19.67
CA ARG A 262 -6.89 3.36 20.99
C ARG A 262 -6.61 1.86 20.77
N GLY A 263 -5.52 1.29 21.26
CA GLY A 263 -5.21 -0.13 21.04
C GLY A 263 -4.72 -0.50 19.62
N ALA A 264 -4.50 0.47 18.74
CA ALA A 264 -3.82 0.23 17.46
C ALA A 264 -2.37 -0.19 17.72
N LYS A 265 -1.94 -1.27 17.07
CA LYS A 265 -0.58 -1.80 17.14
C LYS A 265 0.12 -1.55 15.80
N ASP A 266 1.41 -1.21 15.89
CA ASP A 266 2.34 -1.09 14.76
C ASP A 266 1.78 -0.28 13.57
N PRO A 267 1.35 0.98 13.80
CA PRO A 267 0.68 1.77 12.76
C PRO A 267 1.63 2.19 11.65
N THR A 268 1.17 2.06 10.41
CA THR A 268 1.77 2.65 9.20
C THR A 268 0.75 3.61 8.58
N GLY A 269 0.83 4.90 8.94
CA GLY A 269 -0.13 5.91 8.51
C GLY A 269 -1.57 5.58 8.96
N PRO A 270 -2.54 5.42 8.05
CA PRO A 270 -3.91 5.04 8.40
C PRO A 270 -4.11 3.54 8.60
N VAL A 271 -3.12 2.72 8.28
CA VAL A 271 -3.20 1.26 8.34
C VAL A 271 -2.54 0.80 9.63
N TYR A 272 -3.20 -0.06 10.40
CA TYR A 272 -2.71 -0.54 11.70
C TYR A 272 -3.32 -1.89 12.05
N TRP A 273 -2.69 -2.58 13.00
CA TRP A 273 -3.19 -3.85 13.53
C TRP A 273 -4.08 -3.62 14.75
N LEU A 274 -5.08 -4.48 14.90
CA LEU A 274 -6.01 -4.52 16.02
C LEU A 274 -6.00 -5.90 16.64
N GLU A 275 -6.02 -5.97 17.97
CA GLU A 275 -6.11 -7.26 18.65
C GLU A 275 -7.42 -7.97 18.30
N PHE A 276 -7.28 -9.21 17.83
CA PHE A 276 -8.40 -10.08 17.47
C PHE A 276 -8.52 -11.25 18.44
N PHE A 277 -7.39 -11.76 18.94
CA PHE A 277 -7.30 -12.82 19.95
C PHE A 277 -6.07 -12.55 20.84
N PRO A 278 -6.15 -12.73 22.17
CA PRO A 278 -7.23 -13.41 22.92
C PRO A 278 -8.48 -12.55 23.15
N GLN A 279 -8.35 -11.22 23.16
CA GLN A 279 -9.47 -10.31 23.35
C GLN A 279 -9.81 -9.61 22.03
N LYS A 280 -11.00 -9.91 21.49
CA LYS A 280 -11.48 -9.25 20.28
C LYS A 280 -11.81 -7.79 20.57
N ASP A 281 -11.16 -6.87 19.87
CA ASP A 281 -11.45 -5.43 19.96
C ASP A 281 -12.93 -5.14 19.64
N GLU A 282 -13.61 -4.38 20.49
CA GLU A 282 -15.05 -4.07 20.34
C GLU A 282 -15.38 -3.37 19.02
N ARG A 283 -14.42 -2.61 18.47
CA ARG A 283 -14.62 -1.85 17.22
C ARG A 283 -14.68 -2.74 15.98
N TYR A 284 -14.23 -4.00 16.10
CA TYR A 284 -14.42 -4.98 15.03
C TYR A 284 -15.91 -5.24 14.75
N LYS A 285 -16.81 -5.01 15.72
CA LYS A 285 -18.24 -5.31 15.58
C LYS A 285 -19.00 -4.40 14.61
N GLY A 286 -18.48 -3.22 14.27
CA GLY A 286 -19.22 -2.22 13.49
C GLY A 286 -18.77 -2.04 12.03
N SER A 287 -17.75 -2.76 11.55
CA SER A 287 -17.13 -2.50 10.24
C SER A 287 -17.35 -3.60 9.19
N VAL A 288 -17.97 -4.71 9.58
CA VAL A 288 -18.18 -5.87 8.69
C VAL A 288 -19.57 -6.46 8.95
N GLU A 289 -20.62 -5.65 8.79
CA GLU A 289 -21.90 -6.22 8.37
C GLU A 289 -21.74 -6.54 6.89
N TYR A 290 -21.42 -7.80 6.57
CA TYR A 290 -21.58 -8.28 5.21
C TYR A 290 -23.07 -8.16 4.89
N ASP A 291 -23.38 -7.35 3.88
CA ASP A 291 -24.66 -7.43 3.21
C ASP A 291 -24.64 -8.79 2.48
N ASP A 292 -25.13 -9.83 3.15
CA ASP A 292 -25.21 -11.22 2.66
C ASP A 292 -26.26 -11.36 1.52
N SER A 293 -26.51 -10.30 0.74
CA SER A 293 -27.40 -10.27 -0.41
C SER A 293 -26.63 -10.45 -1.73
N TYR A 294 -26.07 -11.65 -1.95
CA TYR A 294 -25.62 -12.10 -3.28
C TYR A 294 -26.07 -13.54 -3.57
#